data_AF-A0A955M4F4-F1
#
_entry.id   AF-A0A955M4F4-F1
#
_cell.length_a   1.000
_cell.length_b   1.000
_cell.length_c   1.000
_cell.angle_alpha   90.00
_cell.angle_beta   90.00
_cell.angle_gamma   90.00
#
_symmetry.space_group_name_H-M   'P 1'
#
loop_
_entity.id
_entity.type
_entity.pdbx_description
1 polymer ?
#
loop_
_entity_poly.entity_id
_entity_poly.type
_entity_poly.pdbx_seq_one_letter_code
_entity_poly.pdbx_strand_id
1 'polypeptide(L)'
;MFGFIKQFAPLVLYICFIIACLLSVSGKVKWGLLFLIPLLPLQNIVEKIHQLPLGQDFNDILLFCMIIGWVFSKMSNSQRLLRPSGYNVIIPIYFVYTYITLWIGSVYLSAPAPVSP
;
A
#
# COMPACT_ATOMS: atom_id res chain seq x y z
N MET A 1 -23.40 -3.65 24.15
CA MET A 1 -23.35 -4.26 22.79
C MET A 1 -22.37 -3.53 21.85
N PHE A 2 -22.43 -2.19 21.73
CA PHE A 2 -21.48 -1.42 20.90
C PHE A 2 -20.00 -1.46 21.34
N GLY A 3 -19.71 -1.64 22.63
CA GLY A 3 -18.33 -1.71 23.14
C GLY A 3 -17.56 -2.94 22.64
N PHE A 4 -18.20 -4.11 22.62
CA PHE A 4 -17.59 -5.35 22.14
C PHE A 4 -17.22 -5.28 20.66
N ILE A 5 -18.08 -4.70 19.83
CA ILE A 5 -17.82 -4.54 18.39
C ILE A 5 -16.58 -3.66 18.15
N LYS A 6 -16.40 -2.60 18.92
CA LYS A 6 -15.21 -1.74 18.83
C LYS A 6 -13.91 -2.46 19.22
N GLN A 7 -13.98 -3.44 20.11
CA GLN A 7 -12.82 -4.20 20.56
C GLN A 7 -12.38 -5.25 19.52
N PHE A 8 -13.33 -5.88 18.82
CA PHE A 8 -13.02 -6.89 17.79
C PHE A 8 -12.80 -6.31 16.39
N ALA A 9 -13.27 -5.10 16.11
CA ALA A 9 -13.14 -4.47 14.79
C ALA A 9 -11.70 -4.45 14.23
N PRO A 10 -10.64 -4.11 15.01
CA PRO A 10 -9.27 -4.12 14.50
C PRO A 10 -8.81 -5.53 14.10
N LEU A 11 -9.21 -6.54 14.88
CA LEU A 11 -8.85 -7.93 14.62
C LEU A 11 -9.55 -8.47 13.37
N VAL A 12 -10.83 -8.14 13.18
CA VAL A 12 -11.57 -8.49 11.95
C VAL A 12 -10.93 -7.82 10.75
N LEU A 13 -10.60 -6.53 10.83
CA LEU A 13 -9.92 -5.82 9.75
C LEU A 13 -8.55 -6.41 9.45
N TYR A 14 -7.80 -6.84 10.46
CA TYR A 14 -6.51 -7.50 10.28
C TYR A 14 -6.64 -8.85 9.56
N ILE A 15 -7.65 -9.65 9.90
CA ILE A 15 -7.94 -10.89 9.16
C ILE A 15 -8.32 -10.57 7.72
N CYS A 16 -9.17 -9.57 7.50
CA CYS A 16 -9.51 -9.11 6.15
C CYS A 16 -8.28 -8.62 5.38
N PHE A 17 -7.34 -7.95 6.04
CA PHE A 17 -6.06 -7.53 5.46
C PHE A 17 -5.24 -8.74 4.99
N ILE A 18 -5.08 -9.77 5.83
CA ILE A 18 -4.36 -11.00 5.45
C ILE A 18 -5.03 -11.64 4.23
N ILE A 19 -6.36 -11.77 4.25
CA ILE A 19 -7.12 -12.32 3.11
C ILE A 19 -6.91 -11.47 1.86
N ALA A 20 -6.96 -10.14 1.98
CA ALA A 20 -6.75 -9.22 0.87
C ALA A 20 -5.33 -9.35 0.28
N CYS A 21 -4.30 -9.52 1.12
CA CYS A 21 -2.93 -9.80 0.69
C CYS A 21 -2.84 -11.11 -0.10
N LEU A 22 -3.38 -12.22 0.43
CA LEU A 22 -3.36 -13.52 -0.24
C LEU A 22 -4.08 -13.48 -1.60
N LEU A 23 -5.26 -12.85 -1.66
CA LEU A 23 -6.00 -12.64 -2.90
C LEU A 23 -5.25 -11.77 -3.90
N SER A 24 -4.55 -10.74 -3.40
CA SER A 24 -3.78 -9.84 -4.23
C SER A 24 -2.60 -10.56 -4.87
N VAL A 25 -1.80 -11.28 -4.07
CA VAL A 25 -0.67 -12.11 -4.56
C VAL A 25 -1.13 -13.18 -5.55
N SER A 26 -2.33 -13.72 -5.40
CA SER A 26 -2.96 -14.64 -6.37
C SER A 26 -3.35 -13.99 -7.71
N GLY A 27 -2.99 -12.72 -7.93
CA GLY A 27 -3.28 -11.97 -9.15
C GLY A 27 -4.61 -11.22 -9.13
N LYS A 28 -5.42 -11.34 -8.08
CA LYS A 28 -6.71 -10.65 -7.95
C LYS A 28 -6.56 -9.31 -7.21
N VAL A 29 -5.67 -8.47 -7.73
CA VAL A 29 -5.27 -7.17 -7.16
C VAL A 29 -6.45 -6.23 -6.84
N LYS A 30 -7.57 -6.38 -7.56
CA LYS A 30 -8.81 -5.63 -7.30
C LYS A 30 -9.29 -5.75 -5.86
N TRP A 31 -9.12 -6.91 -5.20
CA TRP A 31 -9.52 -7.09 -3.81
C TRP A 31 -8.65 -6.31 -2.84
N GLY A 32 -7.34 -6.23 -3.10
CA GLY A 32 -6.43 -5.36 -2.35
C GLY A 32 -6.86 -3.89 -2.45
N LEU A 33 -7.18 -3.41 -3.66
CA LEU A 33 -7.69 -2.05 -3.87
C LEU A 33 -9.00 -1.78 -3.12
N LEU A 34 -9.98 -2.70 -3.22
CA LEU A 34 -11.26 -2.56 -2.54
C LEU A 34 -11.12 -2.51 -1.03
N PHE A 35 -10.10 -3.16 -0.48
CA PHE A 35 -9.78 -3.08 0.94
C PHE A 35 -9.04 -1.78 1.30
N LEU A 36 -8.05 -1.37 0.51
CA LEU A 36 -7.20 -0.21 0.79
C LEU A 36 -7.94 1.14 0.68
N ILE A 37 -8.69 1.35 -0.41
CA ILE A 37 -9.33 2.64 -0.73
C ILE A 37 -10.17 3.20 0.42
N PRO A 38 -11.09 2.44 1.05
CA PRO A 38 -11.90 2.97 2.16
C PRO A 38 -11.09 3.20 3.44
N LEU A 39 -9.92 2.57 3.60
CA LEU A 39 -9.08 2.72 4.79
C LEU A 39 -8.19 3.97 4.71
N LEU A 40 -7.79 4.41 3.51
CA LEU A 40 -6.95 5.60 3.32
C LEU A 40 -7.44 6.86 4.05
N PRO A 41 -8.73 7.24 4.00
CA PRO A 41 -9.21 8.40 4.75
C PRO A 41 -9.45 8.12 6.25
N LEU A 42 -9.48 6.87 6.69
CA LEU A 42 -9.86 6.46 8.05
C LEU A 42 -8.63 6.22 8.93
N GLN A 43 -7.83 7.27 9.16
CA GLN A 43 -6.62 7.24 10.00
C GLN A 43 -6.88 6.63 11.39
N ASN A 44 -7.98 7.00 12.05
CA ASN A 44 -8.36 6.47 13.37
C ASN A 44 -8.49 4.94 13.42
N ILE A 45 -8.82 4.30 12.29
CA ILE A 45 -8.90 2.84 12.18
C ILE A 45 -7.52 2.27 11.88
N VAL A 46 -6.78 2.88 10.96
CA VAL A 46 -5.42 2.49 10.59
C VAL A 46 -4.51 2.49 11.82
N GLU A 47 -4.58 3.51 12.67
CA GLU A 47 -3.84 3.59 13.93
C GLU A 47 -4.14 2.41 14.89
N LYS A 48 -5.36 1.87 14.86
CA LYS A 48 -5.70 0.67 15.66
C LYS A 48 -5.10 -0.59 15.07
N ILE A 49 -4.98 -0.67 13.75
CA ILE A 49 -4.31 -1.77 13.06
C ILE A 49 -2.81 -1.73 13.33
N HIS A 50 -2.21 -0.54 13.46
CA HIS A 50 -0.78 -0.38 13.77
C HIS A 50 -0.35 -1.05 15.09
N GLN A 51 -1.28 -1.27 16.03
CA GLN A 51 -1.03 -1.97 17.28
C GLN A 51 -0.92 -3.50 17.12
N LEU A 52 -1.29 -4.03 15.96
CA LEU A 52 -1.22 -5.45 15.63
C LEU A 52 0.11 -5.80 14.92
N PRO A 53 0.53 -7.08 14.91
CA PRO A 53 1.79 -7.48 14.27
C PRO A 53 1.81 -7.11 12.80
N LEU A 54 2.91 -6.53 12.30
CA LEU A 54 3.03 -6.03 10.92
C LEU A 54 2.00 -4.94 10.55
N GLY A 55 1.30 -4.39 11.55
CA GLY A 55 0.28 -3.38 11.33
C GLY A 55 0.87 -2.01 10.99
N GLN A 56 2.07 -1.68 11.47
CA GLN A 56 2.74 -0.42 11.16
C GLN A 56 3.02 -0.28 9.65
N ASP A 57 3.44 -1.38 9.02
CA ASP A 57 3.74 -1.44 7.59
C ASP A 57 2.54 -1.99 6.78
N PHE A 58 1.32 -1.93 7.33
CA PHE A 58 0.10 -2.50 6.75
C PHE A 58 -0.11 -2.05 5.29
N ASN A 59 -0.03 -0.74 5.04
CA ASN A 59 -0.23 -0.18 3.70
C ASN A 59 0.85 -0.66 2.74
N ASP A 60 2.10 -0.65 3.21
CA ASP A 60 3.26 -1.01 2.40
C ASP A 60 3.23 -2.48 2.01
N ILE A 61 2.90 -3.36 2.96
CA ILE A 61 2.74 -4.81 2.72
C ILE A 61 1.60 -5.06 1.74
N LEU A 62 0.44 -4.42 1.92
CA LEU A 62 -0.70 -4.63 1.02
C LEU A 62 -0.37 -4.19 -0.41
N LEU A 63 0.23 -3.00 -0.56
CA LEU A 63 0.66 -2.48 -1.86
C LEU A 63 1.71 -3.38 -2.49
N PHE A 64 2.66 -3.88 -1.70
CA PHE A 64 3.68 -4.82 -2.17
C PHE A 64 3.05 -6.13 -2.66
N CYS A 65 2.14 -6.73 -1.90
CA CYS A 65 1.36 -7.91 -2.30
C CYS A 65 0.58 -7.66 -3.61
N MET A 66 0.00 -6.49 -3.77
CA MET A 66 -0.71 -6.08 -4.98
C MET A 66 0.21 -5.95 -6.19
N ILE A 67 1.40 -5.35 -6.03
CA ILE A 67 2.40 -5.24 -7.09
C ILE A 67 2.88 -6.64 -7.51
N ILE A 68 3.24 -7.48 -6.56
CA ILE A 68 3.65 -8.87 -6.81
C ILE A 68 2.58 -9.62 -7.58
N GLY A 69 1.33 -9.57 -7.09
CA GLY A 69 0.21 -10.24 -7.73
C GLY A 69 -0.05 -9.77 -9.14
N TRP A 70 0.05 -8.46 -9.37
CA TRP A 70 -0.06 -7.87 -10.70
C TRP A 70 1.02 -8.39 -11.65
N VAL A 71 2.28 -8.42 -11.20
CA VAL A 71 3.42 -8.94 -11.98
C VAL A 71 3.21 -10.42 -12.31
N PHE A 72 2.85 -11.25 -11.32
CA PHE A 72 2.61 -12.68 -11.55
C PHE A 72 1.45 -12.93 -12.51
N SER A 73 0.33 -12.20 -12.36
CA SER A 73 -0.81 -12.30 -13.27
C SER A 73 -0.45 -11.93 -14.71
N LYS A 74 0.39 -10.92 -14.89
CA LYS A 74 0.84 -10.48 -16.23
C LYS A 74 1.82 -11.46 -16.86
N MET A 75 2.77 -11.97 -16.07
CA MET A 75 3.75 -12.95 -16.51
C MET A 75 3.05 -14.26 -16.92
N SER A 76 2.11 -14.75 -16.12
CA SER A 76 1.36 -15.98 -16.42
C SER A 76 0.50 -15.88 -17.67
N ASN A 77 0.02 -14.68 -18.02
CA ASN A 77 -0.82 -14.46 -19.19
C ASN A 77 -0.04 -13.96 -20.42
N SER A 78 1.30 -13.95 -20.37
CA SER A 78 2.19 -13.40 -21.42
C SER A 78 1.78 -12.00 -21.91
N GLN A 79 1.18 -11.20 -21.03
CA GLN A 79 0.75 -9.84 -21.36
C GLN A 79 1.88 -8.86 -21.07
N ARG A 80 1.98 -7.81 -21.88
CA ARG A 80 2.85 -6.67 -21.57
C ARG A 80 2.49 -6.11 -20.19
N LEU A 81 3.50 -5.92 -19.34
CA LEU A 81 3.36 -5.33 -18.00
C LEU A 81 2.71 -3.94 -18.11
N LEU A 82 3.32 -3.05 -18.91
CA LEU A 82 2.80 -1.73 -19.17
C LEU A 82 2.18 -1.68 -20.57
N ARG A 83 0.89 -1.36 -20.64
CA ARG A 83 0.28 -0.94 -21.91
C ARG A 83 0.85 0.43 -22.27
N PRO A 84 1.19 0.69 -23.54
CA PRO A 84 1.67 2.00 -23.95
C PRO A 84 0.58 3.03 -23.67
N SER A 85 0.87 3.99 -22.79
CA SER A 85 0.00 5.11 -22.45
C SER A 85 0.86 6.33 -22.14
N GLY A 86 0.33 7.55 -22.32
CA GLY A 86 1.05 8.78 -21.97
C GLY A 86 1.47 8.83 -20.49
N TYR A 87 0.73 8.15 -19.61
CA TYR A 87 1.06 8.06 -18.19
C TYR A 87 2.37 7.31 -17.92
N ASN A 88 2.82 6.43 -18.82
CA ASN A 88 4.08 5.71 -18.64
C ASN A 88 5.30 6.65 -18.64
N VAL A 89 5.17 7.86 -19.20
CA VAL A 89 6.20 8.90 -19.16
C VAL A 89 5.99 9.84 -17.99
N ILE A 90 4.73 10.19 -17.68
CA ILE A 90 4.40 11.15 -16.61
C ILE A 90 4.73 10.58 -15.22
N ILE A 91 4.39 9.32 -14.97
CA ILE A 91 4.62 8.66 -13.67
C ILE A 91 6.10 8.69 -13.24
N PRO A 92 7.08 8.24 -14.06
CA PRO A 92 8.48 8.28 -13.66
C PRO A 92 9.00 9.70 -13.48
N ILE A 93 8.54 10.67 -14.28
CA ILE A 93 8.89 12.09 -14.08
C ILE A 93 8.41 12.56 -12.69
N TYR A 94 7.17 12.24 -12.33
CA TYR A 94 6.61 12.61 -11.03
C TYR A 94 7.34 11.91 -9.88
N PHE A 95 7.74 10.66 -10.06
CA PHE A 95 8.53 9.91 -9.09
C PHE A 95 9.90 10.56 -8.85
N VAL A 96 10.63 10.90 -9.92
CA VAL A 96 11.92 11.60 -9.80
C VAL A 96 11.74 12.97 -9.14
N TYR A 97 10.72 13.73 -9.56
CA TYR A 97 10.43 15.03 -9.00
C TYR A 97 10.16 14.96 -7.49
N THR A 98 9.25 14.09 -7.06
CA THR A 98 8.88 13.93 -5.64
C THR A 98 10.06 13.44 -4.79
N TYR A 99 10.90 12.55 -5.34
CA TYR A 99 12.12 12.12 -4.67
C TYR A 99 13.11 13.29 -4.48
N ILE A 100 13.33 14.12 -5.50
CA ILE A 100 14.16 15.33 -5.35
C ILE A 100 13.57 16.29 -4.31
N THR A 101 12.25 16.49 -4.31
CA THR A 101 11.58 17.33 -3.30
C THR A 101 11.78 16.81 -1.88
N LEU A 102 11.80 15.50 -1.66
CA LEU A 102 12.11 14.89 -0.36
C LEU A 102 13.52 15.26 0.12
N TRP A 103 14.51 15.23 -0.77
CA TRP A 103 15.87 15.66 -0.43
C TRP A 103 15.93 17.15 -0.06
N ILE A 104 15.26 18.01 -0.82
CA ILE A 104 15.19 19.45 -0.52
C ILE A 104 14.53 19.69 0.84
N GLY A 105 13.43 19.00 1.12
CA GLY A 105 12.72 19.10 2.40
C GLY A 105 13.56 18.64 3.59
N SER A 106 14.27 17.51 3.44
CA SER A 106 15.20 16.99 4.45
C SER A 106 16.30 18.00 4.78
N VAL A 107 16.94 18.60 3.76
CA VAL A 107 17.96 19.64 3.95
C VAL A 107 17.38 20.88 4.64
N TYR A 108 16.19 21.34 4.21
CA TYR A 108 15.53 22.50 4.80
C TYR A 108 15.20 22.30 6.28
N LEU A 109 14.78 21.10 6.66
CA LEU A 109 14.42 20.73 8.04
C LEU A 109 15.62 20.30 8.89
N SER A 110 16.83 20.28 8.33
CA SER A 110 18.02 19.67 8.97
C SER A 110 17.76 18.23 9.44
N ALA A 111 16.90 17.52 8.72
CA ALA A 111 16.52 16.14 9.01
C ALA A 111 17.57 15.17 8.40
N PRO A 112 17.63 13.91 8.86
CA PRO A 112 18.42 12.88 8.19
C PRO A 112 18.03 12.75 6.71
N ALA A 113 19.00 12.34 5.89
CA ALA A 113 18.76 12.15 4.46
C ALA A 113 17.66 11.09 4.25
N PRO A 114 16.84 11.18 3.19
CA PRO A 114 15.77 10.21 2.94
C PRO A 114 16.24 8.75 2.78
N VAL A 115 17.54 8.55 2.57
CA VAL A 115 18.20 7.24 2.39
C VAL A 115 19.08 6.83 3.57
N SER A 116 19.20 7.65 4.62
CA SER A 116 19.94 7.22 5.80
C SER A 116 19.07 6.30 6.67
N PRO A 117 19.66 5.22 7.24
CA PRO A 117 18.96 4.31 8.14
C PRO A 117 18.51 4.99 9.44
#